data_AF-A0AAN5B2Q8-F1
#
_entry.id   AF-A0AAN5B2Q8-F1
#
_cell.length_a   1.000
_cell.length_b   1.000
_cell.length_c   1.000
_cell.angle_alpha   90.00
_cell.angle_beta   90.00
_cell.angle_gamma   90.00
#
_symmetry.space_group_name_H-M   'P 1'
#
loop_
_entity.id
_entity.type
_entity.pdbx_description
1 polymer ?
#
loop_
_entity_poly.entity_id
_entity_poly.type
_entity_poly.pdbx_seq_one_letter_code
_entity_poly.pdbx_strand_id
1 'polypeptide(L)'
;MESNVLVRINGGKVREHTGQPWRQFQLTRGVFPDWAYEQVRAAGGMTVHAEPEPLRKFMARVSEKMFPRHKPPRPSDVLLSPYLFRHAVVSDMRAEDWDDEDIAAVIGESSAATVAWYGLNWNAGGRRSHKARAVAIVRDSVETARPVRPVAEKEMPDFIKRKSQGRKRGPGRAP
;
A
#
# COMPACT_ATOMS: atom_id res chain seq x y z
N MET A 1 26.42 3.96 -9.14
CA MET A 1 25.34 3.74 -8.16
C MET A 1 24.04 4.02 -8.87
N GLU A 2 23.12 3.06 -8.90
CA GLU A 2 21.77 3.32 -9.39
C GLU A 2 21.03 4.17 -8.36
N SER A 3 20.45 5.30 -8.80
CA SER A 3 19.76 6.22 -7.91
C SER A 3 18.30 5.81 -7.74
N ASN A 4 17.80 5.91 -6.49
CA ASN A 4 16.38 5.80 -6.20
C ASN A 4 15.60 6.95 -6.85
N VAL A 5 14.31 6.73 -7.09
CA VAL A 5 13.39 7.76 -7.60
C VAL A 5 12.54 8.28 -6.46
N LEU A 6 12.62 9.58 -6.16
CA LEU A 6 11.70 10.23 -5.23
C LEU A 6 10.33 10.40 -5.89
N VAL A 7 9.31 9.80 -5.29
CA VAL A 7 7.92 9.93 -5.72
C VAL A 7 7.20 10.83 -4.73
N ARG A 8 6.54 11.88 -5.25
CA ARG A 8 5.63 12.72 -4.47
C ARG A 8 4.22 12.61 -5.01
N ILE A 9 3.28 12.33 -4.13
CA ILE A 9 1.85 12.27 -4.45
C ILE A 9 1.17 13.43 -3.74
N ASN A 10 0.59 14.33 -4.52
CA ASN A 10 -0.19 15.44 -4.02
C ASN A 10 -1.66 15.00 -3.91
N GLY A 11 -2.22 15.11 -2.71
CA GLY A 11 -3.63 14.87 -2.42
C GLY A 11 -4.06 13.39 -2.39
N GLY A 12 -5.40 13.23 -2.34
CA GLY A 12 -6.11 11.96 -2.17
C GLY A 12 -7.03 12.00 -0.95
N LYS A 13 -8.35 12.18 -1.18
CA LYS A 13 -9.38 12.23 -0.12
C LYS A 13 -9.05 13.17 1.06
N VAL A 14 -8.41 14.30 0.75
CA VAL A 14 -8.05 15.29 1.76
C VAL A 14 -9.30 16.04 2.20
N ARG A 15 -9.60 15.96 3.49
CA ARG A 15 -10.56 16.85 4.18
C ARG A 15 -9.82 17.58 5.29
N GLU A 16 -10.53 18.43 6.02
CA GLU A 16 -9.96 19.22 7.12
C GLU A 16 -9.06 18.39 8.05
N HIS A 17 -9.52 17.19 8.44
CA HIS A 17 -8.79 16.30 9.34
C HIS A 17 -8.51 14.88 8.80
N THR A 18 -8.81 14.61 7.53
CA THR A 18 -8.60 13.29 6.92
C THR A 18 -7.68 13.35 5.71
N GLY A 19 -6.93 12.28 5.49
CA GLY A 19 -6.00 12.14 4.37
C GLY A 19 -4.76 13.02 4.50
N GLN A 20 -3.85 12.84 3.54
CA GLN A 20 -2.57 13.55 3.47
C GLN A 20 -2.56 14.54 2.30
N PRO A 21 -2.42 15.87 2.55
CA PRO A 21 -2.24 16.87 1.51
C PRO A 21 -1.11 16.55 0.53
N TRP A 22 -0.02 15.99 1.04
CA TRP A 22 1.03 15.40 0.24
C TRP A 22 1.67 14.24 1.02
N ARG A 23 2.27 13.32 0.27
CA ARG A 23 3.19 12.32 0.80
C ARG A 23 4.31 12.09 -0.20
N GLN A 24 5.48 11.70 0.27
CA GLN A 24 6.59 11.30 -0.59
C GLN A 24 7.34 10.12 -0.02
N PHE A 25 8.00 9.39 -0.89
CA PHE A 25 8.88 8.27 -0.55
C PHE A 25 9.77 7.94 -1.75
N GLN A 26 10.88 7.26 -1.49
CA GLN A 26 11.77 6.78 -2.53
C GLN A 26 11.37 5.37 -2.97
N LEU A 27 11.39 5.16 -4.28
CA LEU A 27 11.30 3.85 -4.91
C LEU A 27 12.68 3.41 -5.39
N THR A 28 13.01 2.14 -5.14
CA THR A 28 14.22 1.52 -5.66
C THR A 28 14.15 1.40 -7.18
N ARG A 29 15.30 1.54 -7.85
CA ARG A 29 15.41 1.45 -9.32
C ARG A 29 14.77 0.19 -9.91
N GLY A 30 14.89 -0.94 -9.22
CA GLY A 30 14.44 -2.25 -9.69
C GLY A 30 12.92 -2.37 -9.92
N VAL A 31 12.11 -1.44 -9.41
CA VAL A 31 10.65 -1.45 -9.65
C VAL A 31 10.26 -0.86 -11.00
N PHE A 32 11.14 -0.07 -11.61
CA PHE A 32 10.86 0.60 -12.87
C PHE A 32 11.32 -0.25 -14.05
N PRO A 33 10.50 -0.38 -15.11
CA PRO A 33 11.01 -0.75 -16.42
C PRO A 33 12.10 0.24 -16.87
N ASP A 34 13.12 -0.26 -17.58
CA ASP A 34 14.26 0.57 -17.99
C ASP A 34 13.84 1.84 -18.74
N TRP A 35 12.91 1.70 -19.68
CA TRP A 35 12.40 2.84 -20.45
C TRP A 35 11.76 3.91 -19.56
N ALA A 36 11.08 3.53 -18.47
CA ALA A 36 10.38 4.46 -17.60
C ALA A 36 11.36 5.20 -16.70
N TYR A 37 12.36 4.48 -16.18
CA TYR A 37 13.44 5.09 -15.40
C TYR A 37 14.25 6.07 -16.25
N GLU A 38 14.60 5.69 -17.48
CA GLU A 38 15.36 6.53 -18.39
C GLU A 38 14.62 7.82 -18.75
N GLN A 39 13.30 7.76 -18.95
CA GLN A 39 12.48 8.96 -19.15
C GLN A 39 12.53 9.91 -17.96
N VAL A 40 12.38 9.39 -16.73
CA VAL A 40 12.47 10.20 -15.50
C VAL A 40 13.87 10.80 -15.36
N ARG A 41 14.91 10.01 -15.58
CA ARG A 41 16.31 10.43 -15.49
C ARG A 41 16.62 11.55 -16.48
N ALA A 42 16.25 11.38 -17.75
CA ALA A 42 16.49 12.35 -18.80
C ALA A 42 15.74 13.66 -18.57
N ALA A 43 14.53 13.60 -18.00
CA ALA A 43 13.74 14.79 -17.69
C ALA A 43 14.23 15.53 -16.42
N GLY A 44 15.04 14.90 -15.56
CA GLY A 44 15.45 15.44 -14.26
C GLY A 44 14.32 15.49 -13.20
N GLY A 45 13.07 15.36 -13.64
CA GLY A 45 11.86 15.28 -12.84
C GLY A 45 10.66 15.24 -13.77
N MET A 46 9.63 14.47 -13.40
CA MET A 46 8.43 14.33 -14.22
C MET A 46 7.19 14.41 -13.33
N THR A 47 6.19 15.16 -13.80
CA THR A 47 4.84 15.13 -13.20
C THR A 47 3.94 14.29 -14.09
N VAL A 48 3.26 13.32 -13.48
CA VAL A 48 2.26 12.48 -14.16
C VAL A 48 0.89 12.74 -13.57
N HIS A 49 -0.12 12.82 -14.43
CA HIS A 49 -1.51 12.95 -14.04
C HIS A 49 -2.33 11.83 -14.67
N ALA A 50 -3.30 11.30 -13.93
CA ALA A 50 -4.25 10.32 -14.43
C ALA A 50 -5.66 10.74 -14.04
N GLU A 51 -6.49 11.01 -15.04
CA GLU A 51 -7.90 11.32 -14.84
C GLU A 51 -8.65 10.09 -14.28
N PRO A 52 -9.44 10.23 -13.20
CA PRO A 52 -10.06 9.08 -12.53
C PRO A 52 -10.99 8.23 -13.42
N GLU A 53 -11.84 8.88 -14.22
CA GLU A 53 -12.80 8.18 -15.10
C GLU A 53 -12.11 7.46 -16.26
N PRO A 54 -11.21 8.09 -17.04
CA PRO A 54 -10.39 7.41 -18.03
C PRO A 54 -9.58 6.24 -17.45
N LEU A 55 -8.95 6.42 -16.29
CA LEU A 55 -8.20 5.35 -15.63
C LEU A 55 -9.11 4.17 -15.25
N ARG A 56 -10.31 4.45 -14.70
CA ARG A 56 -11.28 3.41 -14.37
C ARG A 56 -11.74 2.65 -15.60
N LYS A 57 -12.07 3.36 -16.70
CA LYS A 57 -12.46 2.73 -17.97
C LYS A 57 -11.34 1.90 -18.57
N PHE A 58 -10.10 2.41 -18.53
CA PHE A 58 -8.93 1.65 -18.96
C PHE A 58 -8.77 0.36 -18.16
N MET A 59 -8.83 0.43 -16.83
CA MET A 59 -8.74 -0.73 -15.96
C MET A 59 -9.87 -1.73 -16.19
N ALA A 60 -11.10 -1.28 -16.43
CA ALA A 60 -12.21 -2.16 -16.77
C ALA A 60 -11.95 -2.95 -18.06
N ARG A 61 -11.46 -2.29 -19.11
CA ARG A 61 -11.09 -2.98 -20.38
C ARG A 61 -9.95 -3.98 -20.20
N VAL A 62 -8.94 -3.65 -19.40
CA VAL A 62 -7.84 -4.57 -19.07
C VAL A 62 -8.40 -5.76 -18.28
N SER A 63 -9.27 -5.51 -17.31
CA SER A 63 -9.91 -6.54 -16.50
C SER A 63 -10.68 -7.54 -17.36
N GLU A 64 -11.47 -7.08 -18.33
CA GLU A 64 -12.25 -7.97 -19.19
C GLU A 64 -11.39 -8.86 -20.08
N LYS A 65 -10.22 -8.36 -20.50
CA LYS A 65 -9.27 -9.15 -21.30
C LYS A 65 -8.54 -10.19 -20.47
N MET A 66 -8.15 -9.84 -19.25
CA MET A 66 -7.40 -10.74 -18.36
C MET A 66 -8.29 -11.72 -17.59
N PHE A 67 -9.53 -11.29 -17.30
CA PHE A 67 -10.52 -12.05 -16.53
C PHE A 67 -11.87 -11.99 -17.27
N PRO A 68 -12.04 -12.79 -18.34
CA PRO A 68 -13.30 -12.88 -19.05
C PRO A 68 -14.45 -13.24 -18.11
N ARG A 69 -15.55 -12.49 -18.19
CA ARG A 69 -16.70 -12.60 -17.29
C ARG A 69 -17.84 -13.40 -17.90
N HIS A 70 -18.68 -13.98 -17.05
CA HIS A 70 -19.88 -14.67 -17.48
C HIS A 70 -20.92 -13.68 -18.03
N LYS A 71 -21.83 -14.18 -18.88
CA LYS A 71 -23.00 -13.44 -19.37
C LYS A 71 -24.26 -14.25 -19.03
N PRO A 72 -25.08 -13.84 -18.02
CA PRO A 72 -24.96 -12.63 -17.19
C PRO A 72 -23.82 -12.71 -16.14
N PRO A 73 -23.37 -11.56 -15.59
CA PRO A 73 -22.31 -11.54 -14.59
C PRO A 73 -22.66 -12.33 -13.32
N ARG A 74 -21.67 -13.04 -12.79
CA ARG A 74 -21.79 -13.81 -11.53
C ARG A 74 -21.03 -13.12 -10.39
N PRO A 75 -21.37 -13.37 -9.11
CA PRO A 75 -20.63 -12.81 -7.98
C PRO A 75 -19.14 -13.19 -7.94
N SER A 76 -18.76 -14.30 -8.57
CA SER A 76 -17.36 -14.75 -8.68
C SER A 76 -16.57 -14.05 -9.79
N ASP A 77 -17.22 -13.23 -10.62
CA ASP A 77 -16.54 -12.53 -11.71
C ASP A 77 -15.61 -11.45 -11.16
N VAL A 78 -14.35 -11.50 -11.57
CA VAL A 78 -13.34 -10.54 -11.14
C VAL A 78 -13.45 -9.27 -11.97
N LEU A 79 -13.65 -8.14 -11.28
CA LEU A 79 -13.56 -6.81 -11.88
C LEU A 79 -12.44 -6.02 -11.19
N LEU A 80 -11.35 -5.77 -11.93
CA LEU A 80 -10.26 -4.97 -11.43
C LEU A 80 -10.66 -3.50 -11.27
N SER A 81 -10.25 -2.91 -10.16
CA SER A 81 -10.28 -1.47 -9.95
C SER A 81 -8.89 -0.95 -9.59
N PRO A 82 -8.59 0.34 -9.85
CA PRO A 82 -7.32 0.93 -9.41
C PRO A 82 -7.07 0.78 -7.90
N TYR A 83 -8.14 0.68 -7.11
CA TYR A 83 -8.07 0.52 -5.67
C TYR A 83 -7.42 -0.79 -5.22
N LEU A 84 -7.43 -1.83 -6.07
CA LEU A 84 -6.74 -3.10 -5.78
C LEU A 84 -5.23 -2.92 -5.65
N PHE A 85 -4.62 -1.98 -6.38
CA PHE A 85 -3.18 -1.71 -6.25
C PHE A 85 -2.84 -1.17 -4.86
N ARG A 86 -3.72 -0.37 -4.25
CA ARG A 86 -3.55 0.09 -2.86
C ARG A 86 -3.56 -1.11 -1.90
N HIS A 87 -4.47 -2.07 -2.09
CA HIS A 87 -4.51 -3.29 -1.29
C HIS A 87 -3.31 -4.20 -1.50
N ALA A 88 -2.81 -4.33 -2.73
CA ALA A 88 -1.64 -5.13 -3.05
C ALA A 88 -0.39 -4.58 -2.34
N VAL A 89 -0.14 -3.27 -2.46
CA VAL A 89 0.99 -2.61 -1.78
C VAL A 89 0.91 -2.80 -0.27
N VAL A 90 -0.27 -2.60 0.34
CA VAL A 90 -0.43 -2.83 1.79
C VAL A 90 -0.17 -4.30 2.16
N SER A 91 -0.63 -5.25 1.34
CA SER A 91 -0.40 -6.68 1.58
C SER A 91 1.10 -7.02 1.56
N ASP A 92 1.86 -6.47 0.61
CA ASP A 92 3.30 -6.65 0.51
C ASP A 92 4.02 -6.02 1.72
N MET A 93 3.65 -4.79 2.11
CA MET A 93 4.18 -4.12 3.31
C MET A 93 3.91 -4.90 4.59
N ARG A 94 2.70 -5.44 4.75
CA ARG A 94 2.37 -6.31 5.89
C ARG A 94 3.16 -7.61 5.88
N ALA A 95 3.45 -8.16 4.71
CA ALA A 95 4.23 -9.38 4.59
C ALA A 95 5.70 -9.19 5.00
N GLU A 96 6.19 -7.95 4.92
CA GLU A 96 7.51 -7.49 5.39
C GLU A 96 7.47 -6.83 6.78
N ASP A 97 6.38 -7.02 7.53
CA ASP A 97 6.23 -6.50 8.90
C ASP A 97 6.51 -4.98 9.00
N TRP A 98 5.96 -4.21 8.05
CA TRP A 98 5.87 -2.75 8.19
C TRP A 98 4.82 -2.38 9.26
N ASP A 99 5.07 -1.29 9.98
CA ASP A 99 4.16 -0.77 11.00
C ASP A 99 2.94 -0.09 10.36
N ASP A 100 1.79 -0.11 11.05
CA ASP A 100 0.53 0.40 10.51
C ASP A 100 0.61 1.91 10.19
N GLU A 101 1.41 2.65 10.97
CA GLU A 101 1.72 4.06 10.78
C GLU A 101 2.46 4.32 9.46
N ASP A 102 3.49 3.52 9.15
CA ASP A 102 4.25 3.64 7.91
C ASP A 102 3.39 3.26 6.70
N ILE A 103 2.58 2.22 6.84
CA ILE A 103 1.64 1.82 5.80
C ILE A 103 0.62 2.94 5.55
N ALA A 104 0.06 3.52 6.60
CA ALA A 104 -0.85 4.66 6.50
C ALA A 104 -0.19 5.86 5.81
N ALA A 105 1.06 6.17 6.17
CA ALA A 105 1.83 7.23 5.55
C ALA A 105 2.01 7.01 4.05
N VAL A 106 2.44 5.81 3.63
CA VAL A 106 2.64 5.43 2.22
C VAL A 106 1.36 5.54 1.40
N ILE A 107 0.23 5.07 1.96
CA ILE A 107 -1.03 5.10 1.21
C ILE A 107 -1.78 6.42 1.33
N GLY A 108 -1.32 7.36 2.16
CA GLY A 108 -1.88 8.71 2.29
C GLY A 108 -3.05 8.82 3.27
N GLU A 109 -3.12 7.94 4.26
CA GLU A 109 -4.05 8.08 5.39
C GLU A 109 -3.42 8.97 6.50
N SER A 110 -4.28 9.67 7.25
CA SER A 110 -3.88 10.44 8.44
C SER A 110 -4.08 9.67 9.75
N SER A 111 -4.48 8.40 9.67
CA SER A 111 -4.71 7.52 10.81
C SER A 111 -4.36 6.07 10.44
N ALA A 112 -3.59 5.42 11.31
CA ALA A 112 -3.26 4.01 11.21
C ALA A 112 -4.50 3.11 11.38
N ALA A 113 -5.51 3.56 12.13
CA ALA A 113 -6.74 2.79 12.37
C ALA A 113 -7.50 2.49 11.06
N THR A 114 -7.42 3.39 10.08
CA THR A 114 -8.04 3.19 8.75
C THR A 114 -7.39 2.02 8.00
N VAL A 115 -6.11 1.73 8.27
CA VAL A 115 -5.32 0.73 7.56
C VAL A 115 -5.48 -0.67 8.12
N ALA A 116 -6.02 -0.80 9.35
CA ALA A 116 -6.22 -2.06 10.03
C ALA A 116 -6.98 -3.10 9.18
N TRP A 117 -7.88 -2.66 8.30
CA TRP A 117 -8.69 -3.53 7.45
C TRP A 117 -8.05 -3.89 6.10
N TYR A 118 -6.94 -3.25 5.73
CA TYR A 118 -6.28 -3.48 4.44
C TYR A 118 -5.32 -4.67 4.50
N GLY A 119 -5.30 -5.47 3.44
CA GLY A 119 -4.31 -6.53 3.24
C GLY A 119 -4.45 -7.72 4.19
N LEU A 120 -5.56 -7.80 4.94
CA LEU A 120 -5.84 -8.93 5.80
C LEU A 120 -6.38 -10.11 4.97
N ASN A 121 -5.71 -11.26 5.03
CA ASN A 121 -6.23 -12.53 4.53
C ASN A 121 -6.94 -13.26 5.67
N TRP A 122 -8.24 -12.96 5.88
CA TRP A 122 -9.01 -13.45 7.03
C TRP A 122 -9.28 -14.97 6.98
N ASN A 123 -9.25 -15.57 5.79
CA ASN A 123 -9.75 -16.93 5.57
C ASN A 123 -8.67 -17.94 5.14
N ALA A 124 -7.40 -17.55 5.06
CA ALA A 124 -6.32 -18.46 4.66
C ALA A 124 -5.68 -19.09 5.91
N GLY A 125 -6.36 -20.08 6.50
CA GLY A 125 -5.86 -20.93 7.59
C GLY A 125 -4.64 -21.79 7.24
N GLY A 126 -3.80 -21.37 6.31
CA GLY A 126 -2.63 -22.11 5.87
C GLY A 126 -2.00 -21.45 4.66
N ARG A 127 -0.70 -21.15 4.80
CA ARG A 127 0.22 -20.69 3.75
C ARG A 127 -0.09 -19.31 3.14
N ARG A 128 0.81 -18.35 3.42
CA ARG A 128 1.10 -17.21 2.53
C ARG A 128 1.49 -17.80 1.15
N SER A 129 0.52 -18.10 0.28
CA SER A 129 0.76 -18.89 -0.94
C SER A 129 1.43 -18.09 -2.06
N HIS A 130 1.50 -16.78 -1.93
CA HIS A 130 2.28 -15.94 -2.84
C HIS A 130 3.56 -15.55 -2.12
N LYS A 131 4.72 -15.81 -2.75
CA LYS A 131 5.98 -15.19 -2.34
C LYS A 131 5.71 -13.69 -2.29
N ALA A 132 5.77 -13.12 -1.09
CA ALA A 132 5.65 -11.68 -0.91
C ALA A 132 6.66 -11.01 -1.85
N ARG A 133 6.20 -10.04 -2.64
CA ARG A 133 7.13 -9.25 -3.45
C ARG A 133 7.86 -8.32 -2.49
N ALA A 134 9.16 -8.15 -2.71
CA ALA A 134 9.91 -7.18 -1.94
C ALA A 134 9.30 -5.79 -2.15
N VAL A 135 8.98 -5.08 -1.07
CA VAL A 135 8.45 -3.73 -1.13
C VAL A 135 9.53 -2.82 -1.68
N ALA A 136 9.25 -2.20 -2.83
CA ALA A 136 10.22 -1.34 -3.51
C ALA A 136 10.40 0.03 -2.83
N ILE A 137 9.61 0.35 -1.81
CA ILE A 137 9.66 1.60 -1.06
C ILE A 137 10.78 1.53 -0.03
N VAL A 138 11.65 2.54 0.00
CA VAL A 138 12.69 2.65 1.02
C VAL A 138 12.03 3.09 2.34
N ARG A 139 12.08 2.23 3.37
CA ARG A 139 11.31 2.40 4.63
C ARG A 139 11.50 3.77 5.28
N ASP A 140 12.73 4.21 5.43
CA ASP A 140 13.06 5.47 6.11
C ASP A 140 12.93 6.73 5.24
N SER A 141 12.37 6.60 4.03
CA SER A 141 12.19 7.72 3.10
C SER A 141 10.78 8.31 3.09
N VAL A 142 9.86 7.72 3.86
CA VAL A 142 8.45 8.10 3.84
C VAL A 142 8.25 9.39 4.63
N GLU A 143 7.70 10.41 3.96
CA GLU A 143 7.36 11.69 4.58
C GLU A 143 5.91 12.07 4.23
N THR A 144 5.22 12.70 5.18
CA THR A 144 3.83 13.13 5.02
C THR A 144 3.61 14.56 5.49
N ALA A 145 2.60 15.22 4.91
CA ALA A 145 2.22 16.58 5.27
C ALA A 145 1.73 16.72 6.72
N ARG A 146 1.06 15.68 7.23
CA ARG A 146 0.51 15.63 8.59
C ARG A 146 1.05 14.38 9.28
N PRO A 147 1.32 14.42 10.59
CA PRO A 147 1.68 13.23 11.34
C PRO A 147 0.55 12.19 11.23
N VAL A 148 0.92 10.93 11.04
CA VAL A 148 -0.03 9.83 11.09
C VAL A 148 -0.41 9.58 12.54
N ARG A 149 -1.71 9.59 12.83
CA ARG A 149 -2.19 9.23 14.17
C ARG A 149 -2.07 7.71 14.37
N PRO A 150 -1.45 7.26 15.48
CA PRO A 150 -1.34 5.84 15.79
C PRO A 150 -2.72 5.24 16.07
N VAL A 151 -2.81 3.92 16.02
CA VAL A 151 -4.04 3.23 16.44
C VAL A 151 -4.19 3.40 17.95
N ALA A 152 -5.26 4.07 18.41
CA ALA A 152 -5.55 4.11 19.83
C ALA A 152 -5.81 2.67 20.33
N GLU A 153 -5.12 2.24 21.38
CA GLU A 153 -5.26 0.88 21.95
C GLU A 153 -6.72 0.51 22.25
N LYS A 154 -7.57 1.50 22.52
CA LYS A 154 -9.01 1.33 22.79
C LYS A 154 -9.87 1.07 21.54
N GLU A 155 -9.42 1.46 20.35
CA GLU A 155 -10.17 1.35 19.09
C GLU A 155 -9.83 0.08 18.30
N MET A 156 -8.84 -0.69 18.74
CA MET A 156 -8.56 -2.01 18.17
C MET A 156 -9.64 -3.02 18.58
N PRO A 157 -10.23 -3.74 17.61
CA PRO A 157 -11.01 -4.94 17.91
C PRO A 157 -10.17 -5.92 18.76
N ASP A 158 -10.78 -6.56 19.76
CA ASP A 158 -10.07 -7.39 20.75
C ASP A 158 -9.25 -8.55 20.14
N PHE A 159 -9.57 -8.97 18.92
CA PHE A 159 -8.82 -9.98 18.18
C PHE A 159 -7.49 -9.47 17.60
N ILE A 160 -7.32 -8.16 17.38
CA ILE A 160 -6.04 -7.55 16.99
C ILE A 160 -5.14 -7.38 18.24
N LYS A 161 -5.72 -7.00 19.40
CA LYS A 161 -5.00 -6.85 20.68
C LYS A 161 -4.29 -8.13 21.13
N ARG A 162 -4.83 -9.32 20.83
CA ARG A 162 -4.23 -10.60 21.22
C ARG A 162 -2.84 -10.84 20.60
N LYS A 163 -2.52 -10.25 19.43
CA LYS A 163 -1.19 -10.40 18.81
C LYS A 163 -0.14 -9.46 19.41
N SER A 164 -0.50 -8.24 19.82
CA SER A 164 0.45 -7.30 20.42
C SER A 164 0.88 -7.73 21.83
N GLN A 165 -0.01 -8.36 22.59
CA GLN A 165 0.30 -8.89 23.93
C GLN A 165 1.21 -10.13 23.92
N GLY A 166 1.28 -10.88 22.81
CA GLY A 166 2.18 -12.03 22.66
C GLY A 166 3.66 -11.67 22.45
N ARG A 167 3.98 -10.39 22.16
CA ARG A 167 5.37 -9.91 21.94
C ARG A 167 6.08 -9.44 23.21
N LYS A 168 5.38 -9.32 24.36
CA LYS A 168 5.98 -8.97 25.66
C LYS A 168 6.01 -10.18 26.59
N ARG A 169 6.89 -11.15 26.31
CA ARG A 169 7.46 -12.14 27.26
C ARG A 169 8.49 -12.99 26.47
N GLY A 170 9.76 -13.10 26.84
CA GLY A 170 10.35 -12.91 28.16
C GLY A 170 11.80 -12.43 28.16
N PRO A 171 12.32 -12.12 29.36
CA PRO A 171 13.68 -11.69 29.58
C PRO A 171 14.65 -12.86 29.38
N GLY A 172 15.87 -12.53 29.01
CA GLY A 172 16.95 -13.48 28.81
C GLY A 172 17.15 -14.44 29.98
N ARG A 173 17.51 -15.67 29.62
CA ARG A 173 18.26 -16.58 30.48
C ARG A 173 19.50 -17.01 29.71
N ALA A 174 20.64 -16.44 30.09
CA ALA A 174 21.90 -17.17 30.22
C ALA A 174 22.00 -17.59 31.71
N PRO A 175 22.81 -18.57 32.13
CA PRO A 175 23.98 -19.17 31.48
C PRO A 175 23.70 -20.46 30.70
#